data_AF-A0AAJ7S9I2-F1
#
_entry.id   AF-A0AAJ7S9I2-F1
#
_cell.length_a   1.000
_cell.length_b   1.000
_cell.length_c   1.000
_cell.angle_alpha   90.00
_cell.angle_beta   90.00
_cell.angle_gamma   90.00
#
_symmetry.space_group_name_H-M   'P 1'
#
loop_
_entity.id
_entity.type
_entity.pdbx_description
1 polymer ?
#
loop_
_entity_poly.entity_id
_entity_poly.type
_entity_poly.pdbx_seq_one_letter_code
_entity_poly.pdbx_strand_id
1 'polypeptide(L)'
;TARLGENIEPFCKKPKNSYCTPLFRNADNIYKNCAPVFYDNQNPQKDCNYASRCQNANDSVIHNHDSTKSISEEEDKMCVFGDMKMHIGDELNQATDYDSVCVKCVCEIPPIPTCQRLPDDKCDIRNHPPFSSGFILD
;
A
#
# COMPACT_ATOMS: atom_id res chain seq x y z
N THR A 1 -24.04 -1.59 -32.63
CA THR A 1 -25.30 -2.17 -32.11
C THR A 1 -25.11 -2.52 -30.65
N ALA A 2 -25.47 -1.63 -29.73
CA ALA A 2 -25.48 -1.97 -28.31
C ALA A 2 -26.70 -2.88 -28.06
N ARG A 3 -26.48 -4.12 -27.63
CA ARG A 3 -27.59 -4.98 -27.21
C ARG A 3 -28.16 -4.39 -25.92
N LEU A 4 -29.44 -4.03 -25.94
CA LEU A 4 -30.27 -3.83 -24.76
C LEU A 4 -30.45 -5.21 -24.07
N GLY A 5 -29.38 -5.70 -23.44
CA GLY A 5 -29.45 -6.89 -22.58
C GLY A 5 -29.74 -6.43 -21.16
N GLU A 6 -30.77 -7.00 -20.54
CA GLU A 6 -31.01 -6.77 -19.11
C GLU A 6 -29.90 -7.42 -18.29
N ASN A 7 -29.29 -6.67 -17.37
CA ASN A 7 -28.24 -7.16 -16.45
C ASN A 7 -28.86 -8.06 -15.36
N ILE A 8 -29.46 -9.18 -15.76
CA ILE A 8 -30.04 -10.20 -14.90
C ILE A 8 -29.22 -11.49 -14.93
N GLU A 9 -29.40 -12.36 -13.94
CA GLU A 9 -28.76 -13.68 -13.92
C GLU A 9 -29.11 -14.44 -15.22
N PRO A 10 -28.15 -15.12 -15.89
CA PRO A 10 -26.82 -15.57 -15.42
C PRO A 10 -25.66 -14.58 -15.63
N PHE A 11 -25.90 -13.43 -16.26
CA PHE A 11 -24.84 -12.53 -16.71
C PHE A 11 -24.34 -11.59 -15.60
N CYS A 12 -25.22 -11.22 -14.67
CA CYS A 12 -24.89 -10.37 -13.54
C CYS A 12 -25.09 -11.15 -12.22
N LYS A 13 -23.99 -11.55 -11.58
CA LYS A 13 -24.01 -12.27 -10.30
C LYS A 13 -23.29 -11.45 -9.23
N LYS A 14 -23.92 -11.28 -8.07
CA LYS A 14 -23.23 -10.70 -6.92
C LYS A 14 -22.08 -11.63 -6.52
N PRO A 15 -20.84 -11.16 -6.44
CA PRO A 15 -19.74 -11.98 -5.96
C PRO A 15 -20.03 -12.42 -4.54
N LYS A 16 -19.61 -13.66 -4.23
CA LYS A 16 -19.74 -14.23 -2.88
C LYS A 16 -18.77 -13.58 -1.89
N ASN A 17 -17.69 -12.98 -2.38
CA ASN A 17 -16.64 -12.34 -1.59
C ASN A 17 -16.73 -10.82 -1.73
N SER A 18 -16.14 -10.11 -0.76
CA SER A 18 -16.01 -8.65 -0.84
C SER A 18 -15.23 -8.24 -2.09
N TYR A 19 -15.66 -7.18 -2.76
CA TYR A 19 -14.90 -6.57 -3.85
C TYR A 19 -13.56 -6.00 -3.40
N CYS A 20 -13.35 -5.83 -2.09
CA CYS A 20 -12.06 -5.42 -1.51
C CYS A 20 -11.04 -6.55 -1.45
N THR A 21 -11.40 -7.80 -1.75
CA THR A 21 -10.46 -8.92 -1.68
C THR A 21 -9.34 -8.70 -2.71
N PRO A 22 -8.07 -8.58 -2.28
CA PRO A 22 -6.99 -8.09 -3.16
C PRO A 22 -6.69 -9.07 -4.31
N LEU A 23 -7.02 -10.35 -4.14
CA LEU A 23 -6.88 -11.40 -5.17
C LEU A 23 -7.72 -11.14 -6.43
N PHE A 24 -8.77 -10.32 -6.37
CA PHE A 24 -9.63 -10.04 -7.54
C PHE A 24 -9.13 -8.89 -8.40
N ARG A 25 -8.30 -7.99 -7.88
CA ARG A 25 -7.89 -6.78 -8.60
C ARG A 25 -6.42 -6.81 -8.99
N ASN A 26 -5.52 -7.03 -8.04
CA ASN A 26 -4.08 -6.92 -8.26
C ASN A 26 -3.36 -8.05 -7.52
N ALA A 27 -3.51 -9.28 -8.01
CA ALA A 27 -2.91 -10.46 -7.37
C ALA A 27 -1.37 -10.36 -7.34
N ASP A 28 -0.75 -9.74 -8.34
CA ASP A 28 0.70 -9.54 -8.42
C ASP A 28 1.24 -8.68 -7.27
N ASN A 29 0.48 -7.68 -6.81
CA ASN A 29 0.85 -6.84 -5.68
C ASN A 29 0.97 -7.65 -4.38
N ILE A 30 0.16 -8.69 -4.22
CA ILE A 30 0.23 -9.58 -3.05
C ILE A 30 1.53 -10.38 -3.09
N TYR A 31 1.87 -10.95 -4.25
CA TYR A 31 3.09 -11.74 -4.42
C TYR A 31 4.37 -10.91 -4.26
N LYS A 32 4.31 -9.61 -4.57
CA LYS A 32 5.41 -8.66 -4.42
C LYS A 32 5.44 -7.96 -3.05
N ASN A 33 4.61 -8.38 -2.09
CA ASN A 33 4.49 -7.75 -0.77
C ASN A 33 4.30 -6.22 -0.84
N CYS A 34 3.51 -5.75 -1.81
CA CYS A 34 3.17 -4.34 -1.93
C CYS A 34 2.17 -3.95 -0.84
N ALA A 35 2.34 -2.75 -0.28
CA ALA A 35 1.51 -2.26 0.81
C ALA A 35 0.19 -1.67 0.28
N PRO A 36 -0.97 -2.00 0.89
CA PRO A 36 -2.23 -1.38 0.52
C PRO A 36 -2.28 0.09 0.96
N VAL A 37 -2.71 0.98 0.06
CA VAL A 37 -2.84 2.41 0.32
C VAL A 37 -4.30 2.80 0.44
N PHE A 38 -4.62 3.47 1.54
CA PHE A 38 -5.95 3.98 1.87
C PHE A 38 -5.96 5.51 1.81
N TYR A 39 -7.11 6.10 1.54
CA TYR A 39 -7.31 7.54 1.75
C TYR A 39 -7.23 7.88 3.24
N ASP A 40 -6.97 9.14 3.54
CA ASP A 40 -6.88 9.68 4.90
C ASP A 40 -8.18 9.48 5.71
N ASN A 41 -9.32 9.46 5.03
CA ASN A 41 -10.65 9.27 5.63
C ASN A 41 -11.13 7.80 5.65
N GLN A 42 -10.33 6.85 5.15
CA GLN A 42 -10.67 5.43 5.12
C GLN A 42 -10.11 4.69 6.34
N ASN A 43 -10.86 3.71 6.82
CA ASN A 43 -10.42 2.77 7.84
C ASN A 43 -9.79 1.51 7.19
N PRO A 44 -8.48 1.27 7.35
CA PRO A 44 -7.78 0.14 6.74
C PRO A 44 -8.34 -1.25 7.09
N GLN A 45 -9.09 -1.38 8.20
CA GLN A 45 -9.67 -2.66 8.63
C GLN A 45 -11.02 -2.97 7.96
N LYS A 46 -11.69 -1.96 7.40
CA LYS A 46 -13.08 -2.08 6.92
C LYS A 46 -13.26 -1.68 5.47
N ASP A 47 -12.52 -0.66 5.03
CA ASP A 47 -12.66 -0.09 3.70
C ASP A 47 -11.73 -0.80 2.70
N CYS A 48 -12.01 -0.65 1.40
CA CYS A 48 -11.10 -1.13 0.37
C CYS A 48 -9.95 -0.14 0.20
N ASN A 49 -8.73 -0.63 0.02
CA ASN A 49 -7.61 0.18 -0.45
C ASN A 49 -7.91 0.68 -1.87
N TYR A 50 -7.47 1.90 -2.19
CA TYR A 50 -7.66 2.47 -3.52
C TYR A 50 -6.48 2.17 -4.45
N ALA A 51 -5.29 1.96 -3.89
CA ALA A 51 -4.06 1.64 -4.60
C ALA A 51 -3.17 0.71 -3.77
N SER A 52 -2.04 0.31 -4.36
CA SER A 52 -0.95 -0.35 -3.65
C SER A 52 0.34 0.40 -3.94
N ARG A 53 1.19 0.55 -2.93
CA ARG A 53 2.57 1.04 -3.07
C ARG A 53 3.47 -0.19 -3.14
N CYS A 54 4.35 -0.24 -4.11
CA CYS A 54 5.33 -1.33 -4.25
C CYS A 54 6.73 -0.79 -4.01
N GLN A 55 7.64 -1.67 -3.59
CA GLN A 55 9.03 -1.29 -3.35
C GLN A 55 9.70 -0.80 -4.64
N ASN A 56 10.43 0.31 -4.54
CA ASN A 56 11.36 0.81 -5.54
C ASN A 56 12.77 0.95 -4.95
N ALA A 57 13.74 1.29 -5.80
CA ALA A 57 15.16 1.35 -5.42
C ALA A 57 15.51 2.49 -4.43
N ASN A 58 14.65 3.50 -4.29
CA ASN A 58 14.84 4.64 -3.41
C ASN A 58 14.13 4.49 -2.05
N ASP A 59 13.37 3.40 -1.87
CA ASP A 59 12.70 3.12 -0.60
C ASP A 59 13.69 2.69 0.48
N SER A 60 13.43 3.15 1.70
CA SER A 60 14.23 2.85 2.87
C SER A 60 13.36 2.85 4.13
N VAL A 61 13.77 2.07 5.12
CA VAL A 61 13.09 1.98 6.42
C VAL A 61 13.68 3.05 7.35
N ILE A 62 12.79 3.87 7.91
CA ILE A 62 13.08 4.82 8.98
C ILE A 62 12.76 4.12 10.29
N HIS A 63 13.81 3.80 11.06
CA HIS A 63 13.69 3.15 12.35
C HIS A 63 13.32 4.16 13.44
N ASN A 64 12.19 3.92 14.11
CA ASN A 64 11.66 4.82 15.16
C ASN A 64 11.88 4.30 16.58
N HIS A 65 12.62 3.21 16.75
CA HIS A 65 12.91 2.62 18.06
C HIS A 65 14.24 3.12 18.62
N ASP A 66 14.30 3.31 19.94
CA ASP A 66 15.56 3.52 20.64
C ASP A 66 16.44 2.27 20.47
N SER A 67 17.68 2.46 20.02
CA SER A 67 18.70 1.42 19.80
C SER A 67 19.13 0.64 21.07
N THR A 68 18.44 0.84 22.19
CA THR A 68 18.73 0.26 23.50
C THR A 68 17.70 -0.77 23.97
N LYS A 69 16.54 -0.89 23.31
CA LYS A 69 15.57 -1.95 23.59
C LYS A 69 15.82 -3.13 22.66
N SER A 70 16.02 -4.31 23.23
CA SER A 70 16.09 -5.57 22.47
C SER A 70 14.80 -5.74 21.68
N ILE A 71 14.90 -5.65 20.36
CA ILE A 71 13.78 -5.88 19.46
C ILE A 71 13.72 -7.39 19.23
N SER A 72 12.54 -7.99 19.35
CA SER A 72 12.41 -9.41 19.00
C SER A 72 12.60 -9.56 17.50
N GLU A 73 13.61 -10.33 17.10
CA GLU A 73 13.90 -10.65 15.69
C GLU A 73 12.96 -11.72 15.11
N GLU A 74 11.85 -12.02 15.79
CA GLU A 74 10.89 -13.02 15.34
C GLU A 74 10.13 -12.50 14.10
N GLU A 75 10.18 -13.27 13.01
CA GLU A 75 9.65 -12.85 11.70
C GLU A 75 8.12 -12.66 11.71
N ASP A 76 7.40 -13.34 12.61
CA ASP A 76 5.95 -13.20 12.79
C ASP A 76 5.53 -11.84 13.39
N LYS A 77 6.50 -11.06 13.87
CA LYS A 77 6.31 -9.72 14.45
C LYS A 77 6.80 -8.59 13.55
N MET A 78 7.16 -8.89 12.31
CA MET A 78 7.66 -7.90 11.35
C MET A 78 6.70 -7.70 10.19
N CYS A 79 6.64 -6.47 9.68
CA CYS A 79 6.03 -6.22 8.38
C CYS A 79 7.07 -6.42 7.28
N VAL A 80 6.61 -6.90 6.12
CA VAL A 80 7.40 -7.07 4.91
C VAL A 80 6.86 -6.14 3.84
N PHE A 81 7.75 -5.40 3.19
CA PHE A 81 7.44 -4.51 2.07
C PHE A 81 8.45 -4.76 0.95
N GLY A 82 8.00 -5.44 -0.11
CA GLY A 82 8.90 -6.08 -1.06
C GLY A 82 9.84 -7.07 -0.35
N ASP A 83 11.12 -6.72 -0.33
CA ASP A 83 12.21 -7.45 0.35
C ASP A 83 12.65 -6.78 1.66
N MET A 84 12.11 -5.61 2.00
CA MET A 84 12.44 -4.91 3.24
C MET A 84 11.66 -5.45 4.43
N LYS A 85 12.34 -5.58 5.57
CA LYS A 85 11.76 -5.94 6.86
C LYS A 85 11.62 -4.70 7.73
N MET A 86 10.45 -4.52 8.33
CA MET A 86 10.11 -3.40 9.19
C MET A 86 9.67 -3.91 10.56
N HIS A 87 10.21 -3.32 11.63
CA HIS A 87 9.70 -3.58 12.97
C HIS A 87 8.45 -2.76 13.24
N ILE A 88 7.65 -3.19 14.22
CA ILE A 88 6.47 -2.43 14.63
C ILE A 88 6.88 -1.01 15.06
N GLY A 89 6.25 -0.01 14.44
CA GLY A 89 6.53 1.41 14.61
C GLY A 89 7.51 2.02 13.60
N ASP A 90 8.23 1.20 12.82
CA ASP A 90 9.07 1.69 11.73
C ASP A 90 8.21 2.28 10.60
N GLU A 91 8.78 3.25 9.90
CA GLU A 91 8.13 3.97 8.80
C GLU A 91 8.89 3.80 7.49
N LEU A 92 8.20 3.93 6.35
CA LEU A 92 8.89 4.09 5.06
C LEU A 92 9.14 5.58 4.80
N ASN A 93 10.28 5.89 4.19
CA ASN A 93 10.50 7.22 3.63
C ASN A 93 9.44 7.57 2.58
N GLN A 94 9.20 8.87 2.39
CA GLN A 94 8.25 9.42 1.43
C GLN A 94 8.96 9.96 0.19
N ALA A 95 8.18 10.25 -0.86
CA ALA A 95 8.64 10.91 -2.09
C ALA A 95 9.75 10.17 -2.85
N THR A 96 9.68 8.84 -2.86
CA THR A 96 10.55 7.95 -3.67
C THR A 96 10.03 7.77 -5.10
N ASP A 97 8.70 7.83 -5.26
CA ASP A 97 7.95 7.89 -6.53
C ASP A 97 6.57 8.60 -6.33
N TYR A 98 5.79 8.80 -7.41
CA TYR A 98 4.50 9.50 -7.40
C TYR A 98 3.48 8.89 -6.44
N ASP A 99 3.49 7.57 -6.28
CA ASP A 99 2.61 6.84 -5.37
C ASP A 99 3.02 6.96 -3.88
N SER A 100 4.16 7.60 -3.60
CA SER A 100 4.74 7.69 -2.25
C SER A 100 4.83 9.11 -1.68
N VAL A 101 4.65 10.17 -2.48
CA VAL A 101 4.88 11.58 -2.05
C VAL A 101 4.06 11.94 -0.83
N CYS A 102 2.75 11.72 -0.90
CA CYS A 102 1.82 12.04 0.18
C CYS A 102 1.26 10.78 0.81
N VAL A 103 2.06 9.72 0.93
CA VAL A 103 1.65 8.47 1.55
C VAL A 103 2.57 8.17 2.72
N LYS A 104 1.98 8.03 3.91
CA LYS A 104 2.68 7.58 5.10
C LYS A 104 2.43 6.09 5.29
N CYS A 105 3.49 5.31 5.43
CA CYS A 105 3.41 3.88 5.70
C CYS A 105 4.08 3.56 7.03
N VAL A 106 3.38 2.84 7.89
CA VAL A 106 3.84 2.45 9.22
C VAL A 106 3.62 0.95 9.38
N CYS A 107 4.60 0.24 9.94
CA CYS A 107 4.38 -1.13 10.40
C CYS A 107 3.62 -1.09 11.73
N GLU A 108 2.30 -1.12 11.70
CA GLU A 108 1.48 -1.16 12.93
C GLU A 108 1.14 -2.59 13.33
N ILE A 109 0.75 -3.41 12.33
CA ILE A 109 0.31 -4.79 12.51
C ILE A 109 0.87 -5.63 11.34
N PRO A 110 1.78 -6.59 11.59
CA PRO A 110 2.25 -7.57 10.59
C PRO A 110 1.10 -8.28 9.85
N PRO A 111 1.30 -8.75 8.60
CA PRO A 111 2.58 -8.98 7.92
C PRO A 111 3.01 -7.91 6.88
N ILE A 112 2.19 -6.89 6.60
CA ILE A 112 2.48 -5.86 5.59
C ILE A 112 2.20 -4.50 6.23
N PRO A 113 2.99 -3.44 5.97
CA PRO A 113 2.73 -2.14 6.59
C PRO A 113 1.41 -1.53 6.12
N THR A 114 0.81 -0.72 6.98
CA THR A 114 -0.39 0.06 6.67
C THR A 114 0.04 1.37 6.03
N CYS A 115 -0.43 1.66 4.82
CA CYS A 115 -0.19 2.93 4.15
C CYS A 115 -1.47 3.78 4.06
N GLN A 116 -1.38 5.05 4.43
CA GLN A 116 -2.45 6.02 4.31
C GLN A 116 -1.95 7.29 3.63
N ARG A 117 -2.81 7.89 2.79
CA ARG A 117 -2.54 9.23 2.28
C ARG A 117 -2.53 10.23 3.44
N LEU A 118 -1.58 11.15 3.36
CA LEU A 118 -1.62 12.35 4.17
C LEU A 118 -2.72 13.27 3.64
N PRO A 119 -3.42 13.99 4.53
CA PRO A 119 -4.34 15.05 4.16
C PRO A 119 -3.68 16.10 3.25
N ASP A 120 -4.44 16.64 2.29
CA ASP A 120 -3.94 17.59 1.29
C ASP A 120 -3.43 18.91 1.91
N ASP A 121 -3.90 19.29 3.11
CA ASP A 121 -3.40 20.45 3.86
C ASP A 121 -2.02 20.20 4.49
N LYS A 122 -1.64 18.94 4.67
CA LYS A 122 -0.34 18.52 5.22
C LYS A 122 0.68 18.16 4.14
N CYS A 123 0.22 17.81 2.94
CA CYS A 123 1.09 17.38 1.86
C CYS A 123 0.54 17.80 0.49
N ASP A 124 1.34 18.55 -0.27
CA ASP A 124 1.05 18.84 -1.68
C ASP A 124 1.82 17.88 -2.57
N ILE A 125 1.09 17.05 -3.33
CA ILE A 125 1.67 16.10 -4.30
C ILE A 125 2.50 16.77 -5.40
N ARG A 126 2.47 18.10 -5.53
CA ARG A 126 3.30 18.86 -6.48
C ARG A 126 4.65 19.27 -5.88
N ASN A 127 4.80 19.15 -4.57
CA ASN A 127 6.01 19.54 -3.85
C ASN A 127 6.87 18.29 -3.54
N HIS A 128 7.55 17.78 -4.55
CA HIS A 128 8.47 16.64 -4.42
C HIS A 128 9.72 16.82 -5.29
N PRO A 129 10.83 16.15 -4.94
CA PRO A 129 11.99 16.05 -5.84
C PRO A 129 11.58 15.37 -7.15
N PRO A 130 12.27 15.64 -8.28
CA PRO A 130 12.02 14.93 -9.52
C PRO A 130 12.14 13.42 -9.30
N PHE A 131 11.11 12.65 -9.66
CA PHE A 131 11.24 11.20 -9.64
C PHE A 131 12.28 10.79 -10.68
N SER A 132 13.15 9.85 -10.33
CA SER A 132 13.97 9.18 -11.32
C SER A 132 13.02 8.52 -12.31
N SER A 133 12.89 9.08 -13.51
CA SER A 133 11.99 8.62 -14.56
C SER A 133 12.37 7.22 -15.02
N GLY A 134 11.89 6.19 -14.33
CA GLY A 134 11.90 4.81 -14.76
C GLY A 134 10.68 4.54 -15.64
N PHE A 135 10.58 5.25 -16.77
CA PHE A 135 9.61 4.91 -17.81
C PHE A 135 10.11 3.62 -18.48
N ILE A 136 9.81 2.46 -17.89
CA ILE A 136 9.81 1.20 -18.64
C ILE A 136 8.40 1.07 -19.21
N LEU A 137 8.28 1.33 -20.51
CA LEU A 137 7.17 0.90 -21.33
C LEU A 137 7.19 -0.64 -21.33
N ASP A 138 6.20 -1.26 -20.72
CA ASP A 138 5.73 -2.59 -21.13
C ASP A 138 4.43 -2.43 -21.92
#